data_AF-A0A9N9AIW2-F1
#
_entry.id   AF-A0A9N9AIW2-F1
#
_cell.length_a   1.000
_cell.length_b   1.000
_cell.length_c   1.000
_cell.angle_alpha   90.00
_cell.angle_beta   90.00
_cell.angle_gamma   90.00
#
_symmetry.space_group_name_H-M   'P 1'
#
loop_
_entity.id
_entity.type
_entity.pdbx_description
1 polymer ?
#
loop_
_entity_poly.entity_id
_entity_poly.type
_entity_poly.pdbx_seq_one_letter_code
_entity_poly.pdbx_strand_id
1 'polypeptide(L)'
;ILGIKFELPIGETHRCAGEEPKLKREIYEIISSTNFWTNIYHLLHILWPYCTILNILQSDKARLHQVITSLGYLVQVWKNYDDEQLRNQLIS
;
A
#
# COMPACT_ATOMS: atom_id res chain seq x y z
N ILE A 1 17.07 -1.87 -8.50
CA ILE A 1 16.07 -0.84 -8.12
C ILE A 1 16.53 0.46 -8.76
N LEU A 2 15.83 0.91 -9.81
CA LEU A 2 16.11 2.21 -10.44
C LEU A 2 15.57 3.30 -9.49
N GLY A 3 16.48 4.00 -8.81
CA GLY A 3 16.13 5.13 -7.95
C GLY A 3 15.58 6.26 -8.79
N ILE A 4 14.30 6.58 -8.61
CA ILE A 4 13.69 7.75 -9.24
C ILE A 4 14.27 8.96 -8.51
N LYS A 5 15.16 9.69 -9.19
CA LYS A 5 15.68 10.98 -8.73
C LYS A 5 14.52 11.97 -8.75
N PHE A 6 13.95 12.25 -7.58
CA PHE A 6 12.89 13.26 -7.45
C PHE A 6 13.55 14.65 -7.43
N GLU A 7 13.34 15.42 -8.50
CA GLU A 7 13.78 16.82 -8.61
C GLU A 7 12.57 17.72 -8.29
N LEU A 8 12.69 18.59 -7.29
CA LEU A 8 11.64 19.54 -6.90
C LEU A 8 11.44 20.58 -8.02
N PRO A 9 10.20 20.92 -8.42
CA PRO A 9 9.95 21.93 -9.43
C PRO A 9 10.46 23.29 -8.94
N ILE A 10 11.36 23.89 -9.71
CA ILE A 10 11.90 25.23 -9.46
C ILE A 10 10.78 26.23 -9.79
N GLY A 11 10.09 26.70 -8.75
CA GLY A 11 8.97 27.64 -8.85
C GLY A 11 8.69 28.32 -7.51
N GLU A 12 9.56 29.29 -7.18
CA GLU A 12 9.40 30.45 -6.29
C GLU A 12 8.69 30.33 -4.93
N THR A 13 9.48 30.55 -3.89
CA THR A 13 9.22 31.68 -2.96
C THR A 13 10.55 32.04 -2.31
N HIS A 14 10.90 33.31 -2.27
CA HIS A 14 12.08 33.80 -1.57
C HIS A 14 12.04 33.34 -0.11
N ARG A 15 12.74 32.24 0.22
CA ARG A 15 12.97 31.81 1.60
C ARG A 15 14.18 32.57 2.11
N CYS A 16 14.01 33.32 3.19
CA CYS A 16 15.14 33.85 3.96
C CYS A 16 16.14 32.72 4.20
N ALA A 17 17.37 32.93 3.73
CA ALA A 17 18.47 31.99 3.90
C ALA A 17 18.70 31.75 5.40
N GLY A 18 18.27 30.59 5.90
CA GLY A 18 18.47 30.19 7.31
C GLY A 18 17.41 29.26 7.89
N GLU A 19 16.21 29.18 7.30
CA GLU A 19 15.19 28.24 7.77
C GLU A 19 15.22 26.94 6.96
N GLU A 20 15.76 25.87 7.55
CA GLU A 20 15.49 24.52 7.04
C GLU A 20 13.97 24.32 6.94
N PRO A 21 13.45 23.68 5.87
CA PRO A 21 12.03 23.38 5.77
C PRO A 21 11.64 22.46 6.93
N LYS A 22 11.08 23.05 7.98
CA LYS A 22 10.59 22.30 9.13
C LYS A 22 9.32 21.58 8.72
N LEU A 23 9.37 20.26 8.79
CA LEU A 23 8.19 19.42 8.67
C LEU A 23 7.12 19.93 9.65
N LYS A 24 5.87 20.06 9.19
CA LYS A 24 4.77 20.46 10.09
C LYS A 24 4.73 19.49 11.27
N ARG A 25 4.60 20.04 12.48
CA ARG A 25 4.60 19.27 13.73
C ARG A 25 3.61 18.11 13.71
N GLU A 26 2.41 18.33 13.16
CA GLU A 26 1.38 17.29 13.00
C GLU A 26 1.87 16.11 12.15
N ILE A 27 2.57 16.39 11.05
CA ILE A 27 3.12 15.34 10.18
C ILE A 27 4.22 14.60 10.91
N TYR A 28 5.10 15.32 11.63
CA TYR A 28 6.14 14.71 12.45
C TYR A 28 5.56 13.76 13.50
N GLU A 29 4.51 14.17 14.20
CA GLU A 29 3.83 13.36 15.22
C GLU A 29 3.21 12.10 14.60
N ILE A 30 2.61 12.20 13.40
CA ILE A 30 2.05 11.05 12.68
C ILE A 30 3.15 10.07 12.27
N ILE A 31 4.21 10.53 11.60
CA ILE A 31 5.28 9.63 11.12
C ILE A 31 6.16 9.10 12.24
N SER A 32 6.16 9.74 13.42
CA SER A 32 6.86 9.24 14.60
C SER A 32 6.03 8.22 15.39
N SER A 33 4.75 8.06 15.06
CA SER A 33 3.86 7.11 15.73
C SER A 33 4.12 5.68 15.28
N THR A 34 4.45 4.79 16.23
CA THR A 34 4.56 3.35 15.95
C THR A 34 3.24 2.78 15.43
N ASN A 35 2.11 3.18 16.02
CA ASN A 35 0.78 2.69 15.61
C ASN A 35 0.47 3.04 14.16
N PHE A 36 0.90 4.22 13.68
CA PHE A 36 0.73 4.60 12.29
C PHE A 36 1.40 3.59 11.36
N TRP A 37 2.67 3.26 11.63
CA TRP A 37 3.42 2.29 10.81
C TRP A 37 2.88 0.87 10.95
N THR A 38 2.46 0.45 12.14
CA THR A 38 1.80 -0.85 12.34
C THR A 38 0.52 -0.96 11.51
N ASN A 39 -0.29 0.09 11.47
CA ASN A 39 -1.51 0.11 10.66
C ASN A 39 -1.22 0.11 9.15
N ILE A 40 -0.21 0.87 8.70
CA ILE A 40 0.27 0.82 7.32
C ILE A 40 0.72 -0.60 6.96
N TYR A 41 1.45 -1.27 7.86
CA TYR A 41 1.93 -2.62 7.64
C TYR A 41 0.76 -3.61 7.51
N HIS A 42 -0.24 -3.54 8.39
CA HIS A 42 -1.45 -4.36 8.28
C HIS A 42 -2.20 -4.11 6.96
N LEU A 43 -2.34 -2.85 6.55
CA LEU A 43 -2.97 -2.50 5.29
C LEU A 43 -2.22 -3.09 4.09
N LEU A 44 -0.89 -3.03 4.10
CA LEU A 44 -0.06 -3.65 3.07
C LEU A 44 -0.26 -5.16 2.99
N HIS A 45 -0.35 -5.84 4.14
CA HIS A 45 -0.64 -7.28 4.19
C HIS A 45 -2.01 -7.62 3.60
N ILE A 46 -3.03 -6.82 3.89
CA ILE A 46 -4.37 -6.99 3.31
C ILE A 46 -4.35 -6.77 1.79
N LEU A 47 -3.61 -5.77 1.31
CA LEU A 47 -3.58 -5.40 -0.11
C LEU A 47 -2.70 -6.32 -0.97
N TRP A 48 -1.66 -6.92 -0.40
CA TRP A 48 -0.65 -7.68 -1.15
C TRP A 48 -1.23 -8.83 -2.01
N PRO A 49 -2.18 -9.65 -1.53
CA PRO A 49 -2.84 -10.67 -2.33
C PRO A 49 -3.57 -10.10 -3.55
N TYR A 50 -4.24 -8.95 -3.39
CA TYR A 50 -4.96 -8.30 -4.48
C TYR A 50 -4.01 -7.74 -5.52
N CYS A 51 -2.94 -7.06 -5.11
CA CYS A 51 -1.92 -6.56 -6.04
C CYS A 51 -1.31 -7.70 -6.87
N THR A 52 -1.05 -8.85 -6.24
CA THR A 52 -0.51 -10.04 -6.91
C THR A 52 -1.46 -10.55 -8.00
N ILE A 53 -2.76 -10.61 -7.68
CA ILE A 53 -3.78 -11.05 -8.63
C ILE A 53 -3.98 -10.04 -9.75
N LEU A 54 -4.08 -8.76 -9.41
CA LEU A 54 -4.23 -7.69 -10.40
C LEU A 54 -3.08 -7.73 -11.41
N ASN A 55 -1.84 -7.96 -10.98
CA ASN A 55 -0.71 -8.13 -11.90
C ASN A 55 -0.88 -9.31 -12.86
N ILE A 56 -1.50 -10.42 -12.41
CA ILE A 56 -1.80 -11.57 -13.27
C ILE A 56 -2.93 -11.23 -14.24
N LEU A 57 -4.01 -10.62 -13.74
CA LEU A 57 -5.23 -10.33 -14.51
C LEU A 57 -5.04 -9.20 -15.52
N GLN A 58 -4.21 -8.22 -15.20
CA GLN A 58 -3.89 -7.09 -16.08
C GLN A 58 -2.82 -7.46 -17.12
N SER A 59 -2.27 -8.68 -17.07
CA SER A 59 -1.47 -9.21 -18.15
C SER A 59 -2.34 -9.35 -19.40
N ASP A 60 -1.88 -8.82 -20.53
CA ASP A 60 -2.51 -8.98 -21.85
C ASP A 60 -2.75 -10.46 -22.23
N LYS A 61 -2.05 -11.39 -21.57
CA LYS A 61 -2.14 -12.83 -21.79
C LYS A 61 -2.88 -13.58 -20.68
N ALA A 62 -3.62 -12.90 -19.81
CA ALA A 62 -4.38 -13.54 -18.74
C ALA A 62 -5.38 -14.55 -19.31
N ARG A 63 -5.19 -15.82 -18.97
CA ARG A 63 -6.07 -16.91 -19.40
C ARG A 63 -7.19 -17.09 -18.37
N LEU A 64 -8.36 -17.55 -18.83
CA LEU A 64 -9.52 -17.81 -17.97
C LEU A 64 -9.17 -18.69 -16.75
N HIS A 65 -8.33 -19.71 -16.93
CA HIS A 65 -7.91 -20.57 -15.81
C HIS A 65 -7.09 -19.83 -14.76
N GLN A 66 -6.32 -18.79 -15.14
CA GLN A 66 -5.59 -17.95 -14.21
C GLN A 66 -6.55 -17.08 -13.42
N VAL A 67 -7.61 -16.56 -14.06
CA VAL A 67 -8.68 -15.81 -13.38
C VAL A 67 -9.33 -16.67 -12.29
N ILE A 68 -9.75 -17.89 -12.64
CA ILE A 68 -10.39 -18.82 -11.69
C ILE A 68 -9.43 -19.18 -10.56
N THR A 69 -8.17 -19.48 -10.88
CA THR A 69 -7.13 -19.80 -9.89
C THR A 69 -6.89 -18.63 -8.93
N SER A 70 -6.81 -17.40 -9.45
CA SER A 70 -6.62 -16.18 -8.66
C SER A 70 -7.78 -15.92 -7.70
N LEU A 71 -9.03 -16.13 -8.14
CA LEU A 71 -10.20 -16.02 -7.26
C LEU A 71 -10.18 -17.09 -6.16
N GLY A 72 -9.86 -18.34 -6.52
CA GLY A 72 -9.69 -19.41 -5.54
C GLY A 72 -8.58 -19.11 -4.51
N TYR A 73 -7.48 -18.52 -4.95
CA TYR A 73 -6.40 -18.06 -4.08
C TYR A 73 -6.85 -17.00 -3.08
N LEU A 74 -7.65 -15.99 -3.47
CA LEU A 74 -8.20 -15.00 -2.53
C LEU A 74 -9.03 -15.65 -1.43
N VAL A 75 -9.92 -16.57 -1.81
CA VAL A 75 -10.75 -17.27 -0.83
C VAL A 75 -9.88 -18.03 0.17
N GLN A 76 -8.79 -18.65 -0.28
CA GLN A 76 -7.86 -19.35 0.61
C GLN A 76 -7.08 -18.40 1.52
N VAL A 77 -6.64 -17.25 1.01
CA VAL A 77 -5.98 -16.21 1.83
C VAL A 77 -6.90 -15.78 2.97
N TRP A 78 -8.15 -15.45 2.66
CA TRP A 78 -9.10 -14.99 3.66
C TRP A 78 -9.50 -16.09 4.66
N LYS A 79 -9.65 -17.34 4.21
CA LYS A 79 -9.90 -18.47 5.12
C LYS A 79 -8.82 -18.65 6.18
N ASN A 80 -7.57 -18.34 5.83
CA ASN A 80 -6.41 -18.46 6.72
C ASN A 80 -6.07 -17.13 7.42
N TYR A 81 -6.89 -16.09 7.28
CA TYR A 81 -6.64 -14.81 7.92
C TYR A 81 -7.07 -14.86 9.39
N ASP A 82 -6.19 -14.37 10.28
CA ASP A 82 -6.33 -14.48 11.73
C ASP A 82 -7.52 -13.67 12.27
N ASP A 83 -7.79 -12.50 11.67
CA ASP A 83 -8.93 -11.66 12.05
C ASP A 83 -10.24 -12.28 11.52
N GLU A 84 -10.93 -12.97 12.42
CA GLU A 84 -12.22 -13.61 12.13
C GLU A 84 -13.32 -12.63 11.72
N GLN A 85 -13.36 -11.45 12.33
CA GLN A 85 -14.37 -10.45 12.01
C GLN A 85 -14.17 -9.94 10.59
N LEU A 86 -12.93 -9.57 10.24
CA LEU A 86 -12.60 -9.09 8.91
C LEU A 86 -12.76 -10.19 7.85
N ARG A 87 -12.32 -11.42 8.15
CA ARG A 87 -12.55 -12.59 7.30
C ARG A 87 -14.03 -12.75 6.99
N ASN A 88 -14.88 -12.80 8.00
CA ASN A 88 -16.31 -13.03 7.82
C ASN A 88 -16.98 -11.92 6.99
N GLN A 89 -16.49 -10.67 7.03
CA GLN A 89 -17.00 -9.60 6.18
C GLN A 89 -16.62 -9.74 4.69
N LEU A 90 -15.53 -10.45 4.39
CA LEU A 90 -14.96 -10.49 3.04
C LEU A 90 -15.26 -11.77 2.26
N ILE A 91 -15.58 -12.87 2.94
CA ILE A 91 -15.93 -14.15 2.30
C ILE A 91 -17.35 -14.66 2.58
N SER A 92 -18.17 -13.93 3.37
CA SER A 92 -19.60 -14.22 3.54
C SER A 92 -20.42 -13.72 2.36
#